data_AF-A0A2I0JPT0-F1
#
_entry.id   AF-A0A2I0JPT0-F1
#
_cell.length_a   1.000
_cell.length_b   1.000
_cell.length_c   1.000
_cell.angle_alpha   90.00
_cell.angle_beta   90.00
_cell.angle_gamma   90.00
#
_symmetry.space_group_name_H-M   'P 1'
#
loop_
_entity.id
_entity.type
_entity.pdbx_description
1 polymer ?
#
loop_
_entity_poly.entity_id
_entity_poly.type
_entity_poly.pdbx_seq_one_letter_code
_entity_poly.pdbx_strand_id
1 'polypeptide(L)'
;MAIGHMVTLAIGHMVMFVNVVEEAFRPKITDPVHSFMTCLEALQDLEPHGFHVNATKARLTKMLSVIEQLHKLHNEGVEVEGRISELTYENDEIEEEIVKLNEKIRNLQDELACAAAKKENKDSEITALRESLATFSASIQSVQLDLKGVT
;
A
#
# COMPACT_ATOMS: atom_id res chain seq x y z
N MET A 1 -3.39 30.82 -68.96
CA MET A 1 -3.20 29.50 -68.29
C MET A 1 -2.82 29.61 -66.80
N ALA A 2 -2.15 30.69 -66.35
CA ALA A 2 -1.73 30.83 -64.95
C ALA A 2 -2.87 31.01 -63.91
N ILE A 3 -3.98 31.66 -64.29
CA ILE A 3 -5.10 31.93 -63.37
C ILE A 3 -5.82 30.64 -62.95
N GLY A 4 -6.04 29.69 -63.88
CA GLY A 4 -6.69 28.43 -63.56
C GLY A 4 -5.91 27.58 -62.56
N HIS A 5 -4.57 27.56 -62.66
CA HIS A 5 -3.72 26.83 -61.73
C HIS A 5 -3.73 27.42 -60.30
N MET A 6 -3.74 28.75 -60.18
CA MET A 6 -3.81 29.43 -58.88
C MET A 6 -5.14 29.16 -58.15
N VAL A 7 -6.25 29.13 -58.89
CA VAL A 7 -7.58 28.83 -58.33
C VAL A 7 -7.65 27.38 -57.83
N THR A 8 -7.15 26.41 -58.60
CA THR A 8 -7.14 25.00 -58.18
C THR A 8 -6.31 24.78 -56.90
N LEU A 9 -5.15 25.43 -56.79
CA LEU A 9 -4.32 25.35 -55.58
C LEU A 9 -5.01 25.95 -54.35
N ALA A 10 -5.67 27.10 -54.52
CA ALA A 10 -6.42 27.75 -53.44
C ALA A 10 -7.57 26.86 -52.93
N ILE A 11 -8.33 26.23 -53.83
CA ILE A 11 -9.39 25.28 -53.47
C ILE A 11 -8.81 24.08 -52.70
N GLY A 12 -7.64 23.57 -53.13
CA GLY A 12 -6.95 22.48 -52.43
C GLY A 12 -6.63 22.83 -50.97
N HIS A 13 -6.07 24.02 -50.72
CA HIS A 13 -5.80 24.47 -49.35
C HIS A 13 -7.07 24.70 -48.53
N MET A 14 -8.15 25.20 -49.14
CA MET A 14 -9.44 25.38 -48.45
C MET A 14 -10.02 24.02 -48.01
N VAL A 15 -10.02 23.02 -48.89
CA VAL A 15 -10.49 21.67 -48.56
C VAL A 15 -9.62 21.04 -47.48
N MET A 16 -8.28 21.18 -47.59
CA MET A 16 -7.36 20.70 -46.57
C MET A 16 -7.63 21.36 -45.21
N PHE A 17 -7.82 22.68 -45.17
CA PHE A 17 -8.12 23.40 -43.92
C PHE A 17 -9.42 22.91 -43.26
N VAL A 18 -10.49 22.73 -44.03
CA VAL A 18 -11.76 22.19 -43.50
C VAL A 18 -11.54 20.81 -42.90
N ASN A 19 -10.86 19.92 -43.63
CA ASN A 19 -10.58 18.56 -43.15
C ASN A 19 -9.74 18.58 -41.87
N VAL A 20 -8.69 19.39 -41.82
CA VAL A 20 -7.81 19.48 -40.64
C VAL A 20 -8.53 20.09 -39.45
N VAL A 21 -9.43 21.06 -39.64
CA VAL A 21 -10.26 21.60 -38.56
C VAL A 21 -11.25 20.55 -38.06
N GLU A 22 -11.91 19.80 -38.94
CA GLU A 22 -12.80 18.72 -38.51
C GLU A 22 -12.04 17.62 -37.75
N GLU A 23 -10.91 17.17 -38.29
CA GLU A 23 -10.00 16.21 -37.65
C GLU A 23 -9.36 16.77 -36.39
N ALA A 24 -9.22 18.09 -36.25
CA ALA A 24 -8.75 18.66 -35.01
C ALA A 24 -9.83 18.63 -33.94
N PHE A 25 -11.11 18.77 -34.28
CA PHE A 25 -12.21 18.88 -33.30
C PHE A 25 -12.90 17.55 -32.95
N ARG A 26 -12.78 16.54 -33.81
CA ARG A 26 -13.22 15.15 -33.58
C ARG A 26 -12.46 14.37 -32.49
N PRO A 27 -11.13 14.52 -32.27
CA PRO A 27 -10.34 13.60 -31.48
C PRO A 27 -10.77 13.57 -30.01
N LYS A 28 -10.64 12.40 -29.42
CA LYS A 28 -10.81 12.14 -27.99
C LYS A 28 -9.45 12.11 -27.32
N ILE A 29 -9.45 12.32 -26.01
CA ILE A 29 -8.24 12.22 -25.16
C ILE A 29 -7.59 10.82 -25.25
N THR A 30 -8.35 9.81 -25.65
CA THR A 30 -7.88 8.42 -25.85
C THR A 30 -7.17 8.18 -27.19
N ASP A 31 -7.22 9.15 -28.10
CA ASP A 31 -6.68 8.96 -29.45
C ASP A 31 -5.15 9.04 -29.47
N PRO A 32 -4.48 8.38 -30.43
CA PRO A 32 -3.02 8.36 -30.49
C PRO A 32 -2.44 9.77 -30.65
N VAL A 33 -1.38 10.10 -29.89
CA VAL A 33 -0.68 11.40 -29.96
C VAL A 33 -0.30 11.82 -31.38
N HIS A 34 0.04 10.86 -32.25
CA HIS A 34 0.44 11.14 -33.64
C HIS A 34 -0.67 11.86 -34.44
N SER A 35 -1.95 11.61 -34.17
CA SER A 35 -3.04 12.23 -34.92
C SER A 35 -3.09 13.75 -34.68
N PHE A 36 -2.81 14.17 -33.45
CA PHE A 36 -2.68 15.58 -33.06
C PHE A 36 -1.48 16.23 -33.73
N MET A 37 -0.34 15.53 -33.80
CA MET A 37 0.88 16.05 -34.42
C MET A 37 0.70 16.27 -35.93
N THR A 38 0.10 15.29 -36.63
CA THR A 38 -0.21 15.42 -38.06
C THR A 38 -1.15 16.61 -38.34
N CYS A 39 -2.15 16.85 -37.47
CA CYS A 39 -3.01 18.03 -37.60
C CYS A 39 -2.25 19.34 -37.37
N LEU A 40 -1.36 19.40 -36.38
CA LEU A 40 -0.55 20.59 -36.10
C LEU A 40 0.40 20.93 -37.25
N GLU A 41 1.03 19.92 -37.85
CA GLU A 41 1.89 20.05 -39.04
C GLU A 41 1.09 20.61 -40.22
N ALA A 42 -0.07 20.03 -40.52
CA ALA A 42 -0.91 20.52 -41.61
C ALA A 42 -1.42 21.96 -41.39
N LEU A 43 -1.72 22.35 -40.14
CA LEU A 43 -2.05 23.74 -39.82
C LEU A 43 -0.85 24.68 -39.97
N GLN A 44 0.37 24.22 -39.73
CA GLN A 44 1.58 25.00 -39.95
C GLN A 44 1.83 25.25 -41.43
N ASP A 45 1.54 24.27 -42.30
CA ASP A 45 1.66 24.42 -43.75
C ASP A 45 0.59 25.36 -44.33
N LEU A 46 -0.59 25.44 -43.70
CA LEU A 46 -1.69 26.31 -44.16
C LEU A 46 -1.54 27.78 -43.71
N GLU A 47 -0.82 28.06 -42.63
CA GLU A 47 -0.70 29.42 -42.09
C GLU A 47 -0.12 30.46 -43.08
N PRO A 48 0.95 30.16 -43.85
CA PRO A 48 1.47 31.09 -44.87
C PRO A 48 0.50 31.39 -46.01
N HIS A 49 -0.54 30.57 -46.18
CA HIS A 49 -1.57 30.74 -47.21
C HIS A 49 -2.76 31.61 -46.74
N GLY A 50 -2.64 32.27 -45.58
CA GLY A 50 -3.63 33.23 -45.07
C GLY A 50 -4.71 32.60 -44.17
N PHE A 51 -4.57 31.33 -43.79
CA PHE A 51 -5.51 30.67 -42.90
C PHE A 51 -5.28 31.04 -41.43
N HIS A 52 -6.36 31.36 -40.71
CA HIS A 52 -6.31 31.64 -39.28
C HIS A 52 -6.32 30.35 -38.46
N VAL A 53 -5.14 29.79 -38.21
CA VAL A 53 -4.97 28.47 -37.57
C VAL A 53 -4.83 28.51 -36.05
N ASN A 54 -4.65 29.69 -35.44
CA ASN A 54 -4.28 29.85 -34.03
C ASN A 54 -5.25 29.19 -33.05
N ALA A 55 -6.56 29.33 -33.26
CA ALA A 55 -7.55 28.73 -32.38
C ALA A 55 -7.49 27.20 -32.40
N THR A 56 -7.35 26.62 -33.59
CA THR A 56 -7.23 25.17 -33.79
C THR A 56 -5.92 24.64 -33.22
N LYS A 57 -4.79 25.32 -33.46
CA LYS A 57 -3.49 25.00 -32.87
C LYS A 57 -3.55 25.01 -31.33
N ALA A 58 -4.07 26.09 -30.74
CA ALA A 58 -4.19 26.22 -29.29
C ALA A 58 -5.03 25.10 -28.66
N ARG A 59 -6.12 24.70 -29.32
CA ARG A 59 -6.95 23.58 -28.87
C ARG A 59 -6.18 22.25 -28.88
N LEU A 60 -5.50 21.93 -29.99
CA LEU A 60 -4.70 20.71 -30.13
C LEU A 60 -3.56 20.66 -29.12
N THR A 61 -2.83 21.75 -28.94
CA THR A 61 -1.76 21.85 -27.93
C THR A 61 -2.30 21.65 -26.51
N LYS A 62 -3.46 22.24 -26.18
CA LYS A 62 -4.10 22.02 -24.88
C LYS A 62 -4.48 20.56 -24.67
N MET A 63 -5.02 19.89 -25.70
CA MET A 63 -5.35 18.47 -25.61
C MET A 63 -4.11 17.60 -25.39
N LEU A 64 -3.01 17.86 -26.10
CA LEU A 64 -1.74 17.16 -25.90
C LEU A 64 -1.23 17.32 -24.46
N SER A 65 -1.29 18.53 -23.91
CA SER A 65 -0.92 18.78 -22.51
C SER A 65 -1.78 18.00 -21.51
N VAL A 66 -3.10 17.90 -21.77
CA VAL A 66 -4.00 17.11 -20.93
C VAL A 66 -3.69 15.60 -21.03
N ILE A 67 -3.43 15.09 -22.23
CA ILE A 67 -3.05 13.69 -22.44
C ILE A 67 -1.75 13.35 -21.70
N GLU A 68 -0.74 14.23 -21.78
CA GLU A 68 0.52 14.07 -21.06
C GLU A 68 0.30 14.05 -19.54
N GLN A 69 -0.52 14.95 -19.01
CA GLN A 69 -0.87 14.98 -17.58
C GLN A 69 -1.59 13.70 -17.15
N LEU A 70 -2.51 13.19 -17.97
CA LEU A 70 -3.23 11.95 -17.69
C LEU A 70 -2.31 10.73 -17.71
N HIS A 71 -1.38 10.66 -18.66
CA HIS A 71 -0.37 9.58 -18.68
C HIS A 71 0.52 9.63 -17.43
N LYS A 72 0.93 10.83 -17.01
CA LYS A 72 1.70 11.00 -15.77
C LYS A 72 0.91 10.52 -14.56
N LEU A 73 -0.33 10.99 -14.40
CA LEU A 73 -1.20 10.60 -13.28
C LEU A 73 -1.50 9.10 -13.28
N HIS A 74 -1.68 8.50 -14.45
CA HIS A 74 -1.87 7.06 -14.59
C HIS A 74 -0.64 6.30 -14.09
N ASN A 75 0.55 6.69 -14.52
CA ASN A 75 1.79 6.04 -14.09
C ASN A 75 2.03 6.20 -12.58
N GLU A 76 1.80 7.39 -12.03
CA GLU A 76 1.84 7.63 -10.58
C GLU A 76 0.80 6.76 -9.85
N GLY A 77 -0.40 6.61 -10.41
CA GLY A 77 -1.43 5.72 -9.87
C GLY A 77 -1.00 4.26 -9.83
N VAL A 78 -0.41 3.75 -10.91
CA VAL A 78 0.13 2.37 -10.99
C VAL A 78 1.24 2.16 -9.96
N GLU A 79 2.13 3.13 -9.77
CA GLU A 79 3.19 3.05 -8.75
C GLU A 79 2.60 2.98 -7.33
N VAL A 80 1.61 3.81 -7.04
CA VAL A 80 0.91 3.80 -5.73
C VAL A 80 0.17 2.48 -5.52
N GLU A 81 -0.54 1.96 -6.51
CA GLU A 81 -1.20 0.65 -6.45
C GLU A 81 -0.21 -0.48 -6.19
N GLY A 82 0.95 -0.43 -6.83
CA GLY A 82 2.07 -1.35 -6.58
C GLY A 82 2.52 -1.29 -5.12
N ARG A 83 2.75 -0.08 -4.60
CA ARG A 83 3.18 0.10 -3.20
C ARG A 83 2.14 -0.33 -2.19
N ILE A 84 0.85 -0.11 -2.46
CA ILE A 84 -0.25 -0.61 -1.62
C ILE A 84 -0.23 -2.13 -1.58
N SER A 85 -0.02 -2.78 -2.73
CA SER A 85 0.00 -4.24 -2.82
C SER A 85 1.17 -4.85 -2.05
N GLU A 86 2.36 -4.26 -2.16
CA GLU A 86 3.55 -4.65 -1.37
C GLU A 86 3.29 -4.53 0.14
N LEU A 87 2.82 -3.37 0.59
CA LEU A 87 2.54 -3.12 2.01
C LEU A 87 1.44 -4.02 2.56
N THR A 88 0.46 -4.39 1.73
CA THR A 88 -0.60 -5.32 2.12
C THR A 88 -0.01 -6.71 2.38
N TYR A 89 0.85 -7.19 1.49
CA TYR A 89 1.54 -8.47 1.66
C TYR A 89 2.44 -8.46 2.90
N GLU A 90 3.24 -7.41 3.11
CA GLU A 90 4.09 -7.27 4.29
C GLU A 90 3.24 -7.27 5.59
N ASN A 91 2.08 -6.60 5.59
CA ASN A 91 1.17 -6.61 6.74
C ASN A 91 0.59 -8.00 7.02
N ASP A 92 0.26 -8.79 5.99
CA ASP A 92 -0.25 -10.14 6.17
C ASP A 92 0.81 -11.05 6.82
N GLU A 93 2.09 -10.92 6.44
CA GLU A 93 3.20 -11.64 7.09
C GLU A 93 3.37 -11.24 8.56
N ILE A 94 3.25 -9.94 8.86
CA ILE A 94 3.30 -9.42 10.24
C ILE A 94 2.14 -9.95 11.08
N GLU A 95 0.92 -9.99 10.53
CA GLU A 95 -0.25 -10.53 11.22
C GLU A 95 -0.07 -12.02 11.54
N GLU A 96 0.50 -12.80 10.61
CA GLU A 96 0.82 -14.21 10.88
C GLU A 96 1.86 -14.37 12.01
N GLU A 97 2.88 -13.49 12.05
CA GLU A 97 3.85 -13.47 13.14
C GLU A 97 3.20 -13.11 14.49
N ILE A 98 2.29 -12.13 14.51
CA ILE A 98 1.52 -11.74 15.70
C ILE A 98 0.71 -12.94 16.22
N VAL A 99 0.03 -13.68 15.33
CA VAL A 99 -0.72 -14.88 15.72
C VAL A 99 0.19 -15.94 16.37
N LYS A 100 1.35 -16.22 15.76
CA LYS A 100 2.34 -17.16 16.29
C LYS A 100 2.89 -16.72 17.65
N LEU A 101 3.15 -15.43 17.84
CA LEU A 101 3.62 -14.89 19.11
C LEU A 101 2.55 -15.01 20.21
N ASN A 102 1.29 -14.72 19.89
CA ASN A 102 0.18 -14.87 20.83
C ASN A 102 0.00 -16.33 21.29
N GLU A 103 0.18 -17.30 20.40
CA GLU A 103 0.16 -18.72 20.77
C GLU A 103 1.29 -19.08 21.74
N LYS A 104 2.52 -18.61 21.47
CA LYS A 104 3.66 -18.81 22.37
C LYS A 104 3.42 -18.20 23.76
N ILE A 105 2.85 -16.99 23.81
CA ILE A 105 2.50 -16.33 25.08
C ILE A 105 1.51 -17.18 25.87
N ARG A 106 0.47 -17.72 25.22
CA ARG A 106 -0.52 -18.58 25.88
C ARG A 106 0.14 -19.83 26.47
N ASN A 107 0.98 -20.52 25.71
CA ASN A 107 1.69 -21.70 26.20
C ASN A 107 2.56 -21.38 27.41
N LEU A 108 3.28 -20.25 27.39
CA LEU A 108 4.09 -19.80 28.53
C LEU A 108 3.24 -19.45 29.76
N GLN A 109 2.04 -18.90 29.56
CA GLN A 109 1.11 -18.63 30.66
C GLN A 109 0.60 -19.93 31.31
N ASP A 110 0.30 -20.94 30.51
CA ASP A 110 -0.12 -22.26 31.00
C ASP A 110 1.02 -22.97 31.75
N GLU A 111 2.25 -22.91 31.24
CA GLU A 111 3.43 -23.43 31.91
C GLU A 111 3.68 -22.73 33.25
N LEU A 112 3.54 -21.40 33.29
CA LEU A 112 3.67 -20.61 34.51
C LEU A 112 2.62 -20.99 35.55
N ALA A 113 1.36 -21.16 35.14
CA ALA A 113 0.28 -21.59 36.04
C ALA A 113 0.55 -22.99 36.62
N CYS A 114 1.02 -23.92 35.80
CA CYS A 114 1.40 -25.27 36.23
C CYS A 114 2.58 -25.24 37.23
N ALA A 115 3.59 -24.42 36.96
CA ALA A 115 4.74 -24.25 37.86
C ALA A 115 4.32 -23.62 39.21
N ALA A 116 3.44 -22.62 39.18
CA ALA A 116 2.90 -21.98 40.38
C ALA A 116 2.12 -22.97 41.26
N ALA A 117 1.23 -23.77 40.67
CA ALA A 117 0.47 -24.79 41.40
C ALA A 117 1.38 -25.87 42.03
N LYS A 118 2.41 -26.32 41.29
CA LYS A 118 3.41 -27.25 41.83
C LYS A 118 4.16 -26.64 43.02
N LYS A 119 4.53 -25.37 42.93
CA LYS A 119 5.20 -24.65 44.03
C LYS A 119 4.30 -24.55 45.25
N GLU A 120 3.04 -24.17 45.07
CA GLU A 120 2.07 -24.05 46.18
C GLU A 120 1.87 -25.38 46.91
N ASN A 121 1.78 -26.48 46.17
CA ASN A 121 1.70 -27.81 46.77
C ASN A 121 2.98 -28.14 47.57
N LYS A 122 4.16 -27.84 47.02
CA LYS A 122 5.43 -28.05 47.72
C LYS A 122 5.58 -27.16 48.96
N ASP A 123 5.14 -25.91 48.90
CA ASP A 123 5.13 -25.00 50.04
C ASP A 123 4.21 -25.53 51.16
N SER A 124 3.08 -26.14 50.79
CA SER A 124 2.14 -26.80 51.72
C SER A 124 2.76 -28.05 52.36
N GLU A 125 3.40 -28.92 51.57
CA GLU A 125 4.14 -30.09 52.07
C GLU A 125 5.25 -29.67 53.06
N ILE A 126 6.02 -28.62 52.73
CA ILE A 126 7.08 -28.09 53.59
C ILE A 126 6.50 -27.59 54.92
N THR A 127 5.35 -26.91 54.87
CA THR A 127 4.69 -26.40 56.08
C THR A 127 4.24 -27.53 57.00
N ALA A 128 3.59 -28.56 56.45
CA ALA A 128 3.19 -29.74 57.21
C ALA A 128 4.37 -30.49 57.86
N LEU A 129 5.49 -30.62 57.12
CA LEU A 129 6.70 -31.24 57.66
C LEU A 129 7.32 -30.41 58.80
N ARG A 130 7.29 -29.08 58.71
CA ARG A 130 7.76 -28.19 59.78
C ARG A 130 6.93 -28.32 61.06
N GLU A 131 5.61 -28.44 60.93
CA GLU A 131 4.70 -28.66 62.08
C GLU A 131 4.94 -30.02 62.75
N SER A 132 5.13 -31.07 61.93
CA SER A 132 5.47 -32.40 62.43
C SER A 132 6.81 -32.39 63.18
N LEU A 133 7.83 -31.72 62.63
CA LEU A 133 9.13 -31.57 63.28
C LEU A 133 9.04 -30.83 64.62
N ALA A 134 8.24 -29.76 64.69
CA ALA A 134 8.00 -29.02 65.93
C ALA A 134 7.31 -29.89 66.99
N THR A 135 6.35 -30.72 66.57
CA THR A 135 5.67 -31.68 67.45
C THR A 135 6.66 -32.69 68.03
N PHE A 136 7.50 -33.31 67.18
CA PHE A 136 8.54 -34.23 67.65
C PHE A 136 9.52 -33.56 68.61
N SER A 137 9.93 -32.32 68.34
CA SER A 137 10.84 -31.57 69.22
C SER A 137 10.21 -31.35 70.60
N ALA A 138 8.93 -30.97 70.66
CA ALA A 138 8.20 -30.81 71.92
C ALA A 138 8.07 -32.14 72.69
N SER A 139 7.77 -33.25 72.00
CA SER A 139 7.72 -34.57 72.62
C SER A 139 9.07 -35.00 73.19
N ILE A 140 10.16 -34.78 72.46
CA ILE A 140 11.52 -35.09 72.95
C ILE A 140 11.82 -34.28 74.21
N GLN A 141 11.51 -32.98 74.22
CA GLN A 141 11.70 -32.13 75.40
C GLN A 141 10.90 -32.62 76.61
N SER A 142 9.64 -33.02 76.40
CA SER A 142 8.80 -33.60 77.47
C SER A 142 9.45 -34.84 78.08
N VAL A 143 9.85 -35.82 77.25
CA VAL A 143 10.48 -37.06 77.71
C VAL A 143 11.79 -36.78 78.46
N GLN A 144 12.58 -35.80 78.00
CA GLN A 144 13.82 -35.40 78.68
C GLN A 144 13.58 -34.75 80.05
N LEU A 145 12.49 -33.99 80.20
CA LEU A 145 12.09 -33.40 81.47
C LEU A 145 11.61 -34.49 82.45
N ASP A 146 10.79 -35.42 81.98
CA ASP A 146 10.30 -36.54 82.78
C ASP A 146 11.47 -37.37 83.35
N LEU A 147 12.50 -37.62 82.54
CA LEU A 147 13.70 -38.33 82.98
C LEU A 147 14.47 -37.60 84.10
N LYS A 148 14.53 -36.26 84.06
CA LYS A 148 15.23 -35.44 85.06
C LYS A 148 14.46 -35.30 86.38
N GLY A 149 13.15 -35.54 86.38
CA GLY A 149 12.32 -35.48 87.58
C GLY A 149 12.34 -36.75 88.45
N VAL A 150 13.03 -37.81 88.02
CA VAL A 150 13.06 -39.13 88.68
C VAL A 150 14.32 -39.35 89.54
N THR A 151 15.15 -38.31 89.76
CA THR A 151 16.30 -38.31 90.69
C THR A 151 16.02 -37.48 91.92
#